data_AF-A0A431Q3Y4-F1
#
_entry.id   AF-A0A431Q3Y4-F1
#
_cell.length_a   1.000
_cell.length_b   1.000
_cell.length_c   1.000
_cell.angle_alpha   90.00
_cell.angle_beta   90.00
_cell.angle_gamma   90.00
#
_symmetry.space_group_name_H-M   'P 1'
#
loop_
_entity.id
_entity.type
_entity.pdbx_description
1 polymer ?
#
loop_
_entity_poly.entity_id
_entity_poly.type
_entity_poly.pdbx_seq_one_letter_code
_entity_poly.pdbx_strand_id
1 'polypeptide(L)'
;MKQADAGRRERPLAPDLQTYRPTLTMVMSIVHRMTGAALYLGFVAAMLWLAALAGGAETYAVARRLFASPVGLAILLGFTWALLHHAFGGIRHLIWDLSIAHTYPAREYLTLATLVASLVLTILFWAARGLTS
;
A
#
# COMPACT_ATOMS: atom_id res chain seq x y z
N MET A 1 -52.17 17.06 -19.68
CA MET A 1 -52.19 15.60 -19.42
C MET A 1 -51.27 15.34 -18.23
N LYS A 2 -51.82 15.24 -17.02
CA LYS A 2 -51.05 14.93 -15.79
C LYS A 2 -50.64 13.45 -15.87
N GLN A 3 -49.37 13.16 -16.10
CA GLN A 3 -48.86 11.81 -15.90
C GLN A 3 -48.84 11.54 -14.39
N ALA A 4 -49.62 10.54 -13.97
CA ALA A 4 -49.56 10.00 -12.63
C ALA A 4 -48.23 9.24 -12.48
N ASP A 5 -47.30 9.79 -11.69
CA ASP A 5 -46.16 9.02 -11.18
C ASP A 5 -46.70 8.07 -10.10
N ALA A 6 -47.18 6.91 -10.55
CA ALA A 6 -47.58 5.84 -9.67
C ALA A 6 -46.32 5.25 -9.03
N GLY A 7 -45.95 5.82 -7.86
CA GLY A 7 -45.04 5.31 -6.85
C GLY A 7 -44.11 4.18 -7.31
N ARG A 8 -43.01 4.53 -7.98
CA ARG A 8 -41.92 3.60 -8.27
C ARG A 8 -41.35 3.11 -6.93
N ARG A 9 -41.76 1.92 -6.48
CA ARG A 9 -41.13 1.22 -5.35
C ARG A 9 -39.62 1.13 -5.63
N GLU A 10 -38.81 1.79 -4.82
CA GLU A 10 -37.37 1.61 -4.88
C GLU A 10 -37.05 0.13 -4.65
N ARG A 11 -36.25 -0.45 -5.54
CA ARG A 11 -35.80 -1.82 -5.37
C ARG A 11 -34.92 -1.87 -4.13
N PRO A 12 -35.13 -2.83 -3.21
CA PRO A 12 -34.28 -2.97 -2.05
C PRO A 12 -32.84 -3.19 -2.49
N LEU A 13 -31.91 -2.50 -1.83
CA LEU A 13 -30.49 -2.72 -2.05
C LEU A 13 -30.14 -4.15 -1.65
N ALA A 14 -29.24 -4.77 -2.42
CA ALA A 14 -28.66 -6.04 -2.03
C ALA A 14 -27.91 -5.90 -0.69
N PRO A 15 -27.66 -7.01 0.03
CA PRO A 15 -26.94 -7.00 1.30
C PRO A 15 -25.61 -6.24 1.22
N ASP A 16 -25.28 -5.54 2.30
CA ASP A 16 -24.08 -4.70 2.38
C ASP A 16 -22.78 -5.51 2.56
N LEU A 17 -21.64 -4.80 2.55
CA LEU A 17 -20.30 -5.37 2.72
C LEU A 17 -20.13 -6.16 4.04
N GLN A 18 -20.95 -5.91 5.06
CA GLN A 18 -20.83 -6.60 6.35
C GLN A 18 -21.28 -8.06 6.25
N THR A 19 -22.08 -8.39 5.25
CA THR A 19 -22.53 -9.77 5.00
C THR A 19 -21.55 -10.59 4.17
N TYR A 20 -20.56 -9.95 3.53
CA TYR A 20 -19.60 -10.61 2.65
C TYR A 20 -18.39 -11.15 3.43
N ARG A 21 -17.91 -12.36 3.07
CA ARG A 21 -16.71 -12.94 3.68
C ARG A 21 -15.44 -12.38 3.02
N PRO A 22 -14.54 -11.70 3.75
CA PRO A 22 -13.31 -11.20 3.16
C PRO A 22 -12.40 -12.36 2.73
N THR A 23 -11.91 -12.29 1.49
CA THR A 23 -10.91 -13.23 0.95
C THR A 23 -9.53 -12.58 0.99
N LEU A 24 -8.46 -13.39 0.98
CA LEU A 24 -7.09 -12.87 0.96
C LEU A 24 -6.87 -11.93 -0.23
N THR A 25 -7.31 -12.33 -1.43
CA THR A 25 -7.24 -11.50 -2.64
C THR A 25 -7.96 -10.15 -2.48
N MET A 26 -9.14 -10.12 -1.86
CA MET A 26 -9.88 -8.88 -1.58
C MET A 26 -9.11 -7.97 -0.62
N VAL A 27 -8.67 -8.51 0.52
CA VAL A 27 -7.94 -7.75 1.53
C VAL A 27 -6.66 -7.18 0.92
N MET A 28 -5.89 -7.98 0.18
CA MET A 28 -4.67 -7.53 -0.47
C MET A 28 -4.91 -6.50 -1.59
N SER A 29 -6.09 -6.49 -2.23
CA SER A 29 -6.46 -5.40 -3.16
C SER A 29 -6.73 -4.08 -2.43
N ILE A 30 -7.34 -4.13 -1.25
CA ILE A 30 -7.53 -2.93 -0.40
C ILE A 30 -6.17 -2.43 0.10
N VAL A 31 -5.33 -3.34 0.63
CA VAL A 31 -3.99 -2.99 1.10
C VAL A 31 -3.14 -2.37 -0.01
N HIS A 32 -3.13 -2.93 -1.22
CA HIS A 32 -2.40 -2.35 -2.36
C HIS A 32 -2.84 -0.89 -2.68
N ARG A 33 -4.14 -0.59 -2.58
CA ARG A 33 -4.66 0.77 -2.77
C ARG A 33 -4.26 1.71 -1.63
N MET A 34 -4.37 1.23 -0.39
CA MET A 34 -3.96 2.01 0.78
C MET A 34 -2.46 2.31 0.77
N THR A 35 -1.61 1.34 0.41
CA THR A 35 -0.17 1.56 0.28
C THR A 35 0.14 2.52 -0.86
N GLY A 36 -0.56 2.45 -1.99
CA GLY A 36 -0.44 3.44 -3.06
C GLY A 36 -0.75 4.86 -2.61
N ALA A 37 -1.85 5.06 -1.88
CA ALA A 37 -2.21 6.35 -1.30
C ALA A 37 -1.17 6.86 -0.29
N ALA A 38 -0.66 5.98 0.59
CA ALA A 38 0.38 6.32 1.55
C ALA A 38 1.70 6.73 0.87
N LEU A 39 2.05 6.09 -0.25
CA LEU A 39 3.27 6.39 -1.00
C LEU A 39 3.25 7.78 -1.62
N TYR A 40 2.10 8.32 -2.03
CA TYR A 40 2.03 9.72 -2.49
C TYR A 40 2.55 10.69 -1.43
N LEU A 41 2.13 10.51 -0.17
CA LEU A 41 2.62 11.33 0.95
C LEU A 41 4.10 11.07 1.23
N GLY A 42 4.53 9.81 1.16
CA GLY A 42 5.92 9.44 1.36
C GLY A 42 6.86 10.01 0.29
N PHE A 43 6.43 10.13 -0.97
CA PHE A 43 7.21 10.79 -2.02
C PHE A 43 7.32 12.30 -1.81
N VAL A 44 6.29 12.95 -1.26
CA VAL A 44 6.42 14.35 -0.82
C VAL A 44 7.47 14.47 0.29
N ALA A 45 7.45 13.57 1.27
CA ALA A 45 8.47 13.54 2.33
C ALA A 45 9.88 13.28 1.76
N ALA A 46 10.03 12.38 0.80
CA ALA A 46 11.30 12.12 0.10
C ALA A 46 11.80 13.34 -0.67
N MET A 47 10.90 14.07 -1.34
CA MET A 47 11.24 15.33 -2.02
C MET A 47 11.73 16.38 -1.03
N LEU A 48 11.05 16.55 0.11
CA LEU A 48 11.48 17.46 1.17
C LEU A 48 12.83 17.05 1.77
N TRP A 49 13.08 15.75 1.91
CA TRP A 49 14.38 15.24 2.35
C TRP A 49 15.50 15.54 1.35
N LEU A 50 15.25 15.35 0.05
CA LEU A 50 16.20 15.71 -1.02
C LEU A 50 16.45 17.23 -1.06
N ALA A 51 15.42 18.05 -0.87
CA ALA A 51 15.56 19.49 -0.79
C ALA A 51 16.40 19.91 0.43
N ALA A 52 16.19 19.27 1.59
CA ALA A 52 17.02 19.50 2.77
C ALA A 52 18.47 19.06 2.56
N LEU A 53 18.71 17.95 1.83
CA LEU A 53 20.06 17.52 1.46
C LEU A 53 20.75 18.55 0.56
N ALA A 54 20.04 19.12 -0.42
CA ALA A 54 20.56 20.17 -1.30
C ALA A 54 20.75 21.53 -0.60
N GLY A 55 20.01 21.78 0.48
CA GLY A 55 20.03 23.04 1.24
C GLY A 55 21.23 23.22 2.18
N GLY A 56 22.20 22.29 2.17
CA GLY A 56 23.41 22.38 3.00
C GLY A 56 23.33 21.65 4.35
N ALA A 57 24.43 21.70 5.10
CA ALA A 57 24.62 20.85 6.27
C ALA A 57 23.61 21.10 7.40
N GLU A 58 23.24 22.36 7.66
CA GLU A 58 22.32 22.72 8.75
C GLU A 58 20.89 22.26 8.47
N THR A 59 20.38 22.49 7.26
CA THR A 59 19.04 22.07 6.85
C THR A 59 18.92 20.54 6.79
N TYR A 60 19.95 19.87 6.27
CA TYR A 60 20.03 18.41 6.30
C TYR A 60 20.09 17.84 7.72
N ALA A 61 20.78 18.50 8.66
CA ALA A 61 20.84 18.06 10.04
C ALA A 61 19.46 18.03 10.72
N VAL A 62 18.56 18.96 10.38
CA VAL A 62 17.17 18.96 10.86
C VAL A 62 16.41 17.75 10.33
N ALA A 63 16.46 17.51 9.01
CA ALA A 63 15.81 16.35 8.40
C ALA A 63 16.35 15.02 8.98
N ARG A 64 17.68 14.93 9.16
CA ARG A 64 18.32 13.77 9.77
C ARG A 64 17.83 13.51 11.20
N ARG A 65 17.70 14.54 12.04
CA ARG A 65 17.16 14.40 13.41
C ARG A 65 15.72 13.89 13.40
N LEU A 66 14.89 14.37 12.49
CA LEU A 66 13.50 13.92 12.34
C LEU A 66 13.45 12.42 11.99
N PHE A 67 14.18 12.00 10.95
CA PHE A 67 14.18 10.60 10.49
C PHE A 67 14.94 9.64 11.40
N ALA A 68 15.84 10.13 12.26
CA ALA A 68 16.50 9.34 13.29
C ALA A 68 15.67 9.20 14.58
N SER A 69 14.60 9.99 14.75
CA SER A 69 13.72 9.87 15.91
C SER A 69 12.93 8.54 15.89
N PRO A 70 12.49 8.00 17.03
CA PRO A 70 11.69 6.77 17.06
C PRO A 70 10.45 6.82 16.18
N VAL A 71 9.77 7.98 16.14
CA VAL A 71 8.61 8.21 15.26
C VAL A 71 9.02 8.22 13.79
N GLY A 72 10.12 8.91 13.45
CA GLY A 72 10.67 8.92 12.09
C GLY A 72 11.05 7.53 11.60
N LEU A 73 11.64 6.70 12.47
CA LEU A 73 11.96 5.30 12.17
C LEU A 73 10.70 4.47 11.94
N ALA A 74 9.67 4.62 12.77
CA ALA A 74 8.40 3.92 12.59
C ALA A 74 7.72 4.29 11.25
N ILE A 75 7.73 5.58 10.90
CA ILE A 75 7.22 6.07 9.61
C ILE A 75 8.04 5.49 8.45
N LEU A 76 9.37 5.51 8.54
CA LEU A 76 10.24 4.93 7.51
C LEU A 76 9.99 3.43 7.35
N LEU A 77 9.75 2.70 8.45
CA LEU A 77 9.47 1.27 8.41
C LEU A 77 8.16 1.01 7.66
N GLY A 78 7.11 1.75 8.01
CA GLY A 78 5.83 1.70 7.32
C GLY A 78 5.96 2.08 5.84
N PHE A 79 6.74 3.12 5.53
CA PHE A 79 7.01 3.55 4.15
C PHE A 79 7.75 2.47 3.35
N THR A 80 8.79 1.85 3.91
CA THR A 80 9.52 0.74 3.26
C THR A 80 8.59 -0.43 2.95
N TRP A 81 7.76 -0.84 3.92
CA TRP A 81 6.81 -1.93 3.69
C TRP A 81 5.75 -1.55 2.65
N ALA A 82 5.18 -0.34 2.75
CA ALA A 82 4.20 0.17 1.79
C ALA A 82 4.76 0.18 0.37
N LEU A 83 6.02 0.62 0.21
CA LEU A 83 6.72 0.63 -1.08
C LEU A 83 6.86 -0.77 -1.66
N LEU A 84 7.38 -1.72 -0.88
CA LEU A 84 7.60 -3.09 -1.33
C LEU A 84 6.28 -3.81 -1.61
N HIS A 85 5.28 -3.66 -0.73
CA HIS A 85 3.97 -4.26 -0.90
C HIS A 85 3.24 -3.69 -2.12
N HIS A 86 3.30 -2.36 -2.33
CA HIS A 86 2.70 -1.74 -3.50
C HIS A 86 3.40 -2.19 -4.79
N ALA A 87 4.74 -2.20 -4.82
CA ALA A 87 5.51 -2.64 -5.98
C ALA A 87 5.22 -4.11 -6.36
N PHE A 88 5.26 -5.04 -5.40
CA PHE A 88 4.92 -6.44 -5.67
C PHE A 88 3.44 -6.64 -6.01
N GLY A 89 2.55 -5.88 -5.39
CA GLY A 89 1.14 -5.86 -5.76
C GLY A 89 0.94 -5.41 -7.20
N GLY A 90 1.66 -4.37 -7.63
CA GLY A 90 1.68 -3.88 -9.00
C GLY A 90 2.20 -4.92 -10.00
N ILE A 91 3.31 -5.60 -9.68
CA ILE A 91 3.82 -6.71 -10.51
C ILE A 91 2.77 -7.82 -10.63
N ARG A 92 2.13 -8.22 -9.52
CA ARG A 92 1.04 -9.20 -9.55
C ARG A 92 -0.11 -8.73 -10.45
N HIS A 93 -0.50 -7.46 -10.38
CA HIS A 93 -1.53 -6.91 -11.25
C HIS A 93 -1.12 -6.96 -12.73
N LEU A 94 0.12 -6.57 -13.07
CA LEU A 94 0.65 -6.69 -14.43
C LEU A 94 0.65 -8.15 -14.94
N ILE A 95 1.00 -9.12 -14.08
CA ILE A 95 0.92 -10.55 -14.42
C ILE A 95 -0.53 -10.96 -14.74
N TRP A 96 -1.49 -10.51 -13.94
CA TRP A 96 -2.91 -10.77 -14.17
C TRP A 96 -3.46 -10.07 -15.41
N ASP A 97 -2.99 -8.86 -15.73
CA ASP A 97 -3.38 -8.12 -16.94
C ASP A 97 -2.92 -8.85 -18.22
N LEU A 98 -1.82 -9.61 -18.12
CA LEU A 98 -1.35 -10.52 -19.17
C LEU A 98 -2.12 -11.86 -19.20
N SER A 99 -3.19 -12.00 -18.42
CA SER A 99 -3.97 -13.24 -18.24
C SER A 99 -3.15 -14.41 -17.70
N ILE A 100 -2.04 -14.16 -17.00
CA ILE A 100 -1.19 -15.18 -16.40
C ILE A 100 -1.57 -15.36 -14.93
N ALA A 101 -1.63 -16.61 -14.43
CA ALA A 101 -1.82 -16.93 -13.00
C ALA A 101 -3.01 -16.24 -12.29
N HIS A 102 -4.10 -15.96 -13.03
CA HIS A 102 -5.25 -15.19 -12.54
C HIS A 102 -6.41 -16.07 -12.02
N THR A 103 -6.33 -17.40 -12.19
CA THR A 103 -7.32 -18.36 -11.71
C THR A 103 -6.86 -19.08 -10.44
N TYR A 104 -7.80 -19.72 -9.75
CA TYR A 104 -7.46 -20.59 -8.61
C TYR A 104 -6.70 -21.83 -9.11
N PRO A 105 -5.66 -22.31 -8.39
CA PRO A 105 -5.12 -21.79 -7.12
C PRO A 105 -4.03 -20.72 -7.28
N ALA A 106 -3.52 -20.51 -8.50
CA ALA A 106 -2.37 -19.64 -8.77
C ALA A 106 -2.57 -18.20 -8.29
N ARG A 107 -3.79 -17.64 -8.41
CA ARG A 107 -4.14 -16.31 -7.92
C ARG A 107 -3.90 -16.13 -6.41
N GLU A 108 -4.24 -17.16 -5.63
CA GLU A 108 -4.06 -17.14 -4.17
C GLU A 108 -2.58 -17.27 -3.81
N TYR A 109 -1.83 -18.14 -4.51
CA TYR A 109 -0.38 -18.26 -4.30
C TYR A 109 0.35 -16.97 -4.63
N LEU A 110 0.03 -16.32 -5.76
CA LEU A 110 0.68 -15.08 -6.15
C LEU A 110 0.33 -13.94 -5.17
N THR A 111 -0.91 -13.91 -4.68
CA THR A 111 -1.33 -12.97 -3.63
C THR A 111 -0.58 -13.20 -2.32
N LEU A 112 -0.44 -14.44 -1.87
CA LEU A 112 0.33 -14.78 -0.68
C LEU A 112 1.81 -14.45 -0.86
N ALA A 113 2.38 -14.75 -2.02
CA ALA A 113 3.76 -14.44 -2.36
C ALA A 113 4.03 -12.93 -2.30
N THR A 114 3.13 -12.08 -2.81
CA THR A 114 3.22 -10.62 -2.67
C THR A 114 3.35 -10.20 -1.19
N LEU A 115 2.47 -10.72 -0.32
CA LEU A 115 2.49 -10.40 1.11
C LEU A 115 3.79 -10.86 1.76
N VAL A 116 4.14 -12.14 1.62
CA VAL A 116 5.33 -12.73 2.24
C VAL A 116 6.61 -12.06 1.75
N ALA A 117 6.78 -11.88 0.44
CA ALA A 117 7.96 -11.24 -0.13
C ALA A 117 8.12 -9.81 0.38
N SER A 118 7.03 -9.03 0.45
CA SER A 118 7.08 -7.66 0.97
C SER A 118 7.51 -7.59 2.43
N LEU A 119 6.99 -8.49 3.28
CA LEU A 119 7.34 -8.56 4.70
C LEU A 119 8.78 -9.02 4.90
N VAL A 120 9.18 -10.11 4.23
CA VAL A 120 10.53 -10.66 4.34
C VAL A 120 11.58 -9.62 3.93
N LEU A 121 11.41 -8.97 2.77
CA LEU A 121 12.36 -7.94 2.35
C LEU A 121 12.38 -6.72 3.28
N THR A 122 11.23 -6.33 3.83
CA THR A 122 11.20 -5.25 4.84
C THR A 122 12.01 -5.64 6.07
N ILE A 123 11.78 -6.84 6.61
CA ILE A 123 12.49 -7.32 7.80
C ILE A 123 13.99 -7.42 7.53
N LEU A 124 14.39 -7.99 6.38
CA LEU A 124 15.81 -8.10 6.00
C LEU A 124 16.47 -6.73 5.88
N PHE A 125 15.80 -5.75 5.25
CA PHE A 125 16.31 -4.38 5.14
C PHE A 125 16.54 -3.74 6.51
N TRP A 126 15.58 -3.85 7.42
CA TRP A 126 15.68 -3.24 8.75
C TRP A 126 16.65 -3.99 9.67
N ALA A 127 16.75 -5.32 9.56
CA ALA A 127 17.74 -6.10 10.27
C ALA A 127 19.17 -5.75 9.81
N ALA A 128 19.40 -5.69 8.50
CA ALA A 128 20.69 -5.27 7.94
C ALA A 128 21.07 -3.85 8.39
N ARG A 129 20.12 -2.91 8.36
CA ARG A 129 20.33 -1.56 8.88
C ARG A 129 20.75 -1.57 10.35
N GLY A 130 20.04 -2.32 11.20
CA GLY A 130 20.33 -2.38 12.64
C GLY A 130 21.67 -3.02 12.98
N LEU A 131 22.19 -3.91 12.12
CA LEU A 131 23.54 -4.47 12.26
C LEU A 131 24.65 -3.47 11.92
N THR A 132 24.33 -2.43 11.13
CA THR A 132 25.29 -1.42 10.65
C THR A 132 25.22 -0.08 11.39
N SER A 133 24.29 0.05 12.36
CA SER A 133 24.01 1.28 13.11
C SER A 133 24.70 1.36 14.45
#